data_AF-A0A4V1XLU7-F1
#
_entry.id   AF-A0A4V1XLU7-F1
#
_cell.length_a   1.000
_cell.length_b   1.000
_cell.length_c   1.000
_cell.angle_alpha   90.00
_cell.angle_beta   90.00
_cell.angle_gamma   90.00
#
_symmetry.space_group_name_H-M   'P 1'
#
loop_
_entity.id
_entity.type
_entity.pdbx_description
1 polymer ?
#
loop_
_entity_poly.entity_id
_entity_poly.type
_entity_poly.pdbx_seq_one_letter_code
_entity_poly.pdbx_strand_id
1 'polypeptide(L)'
;MIWRALRPTTAPTACVIRTPIRFVLPIRAQTFSTSTAETSPSADTPAAPTLSSSSASSFTQSAPSVTSPQQPPKVQLPYFVSKNNLDNFSVYHRNKAGGNLKVTLLKRAEGNLQALKHDLKEALQLRDSDVSVNSVTKHIMVRGHRRDEILHFLRTMGF
;
A
#
# COMPACT_ATOMS: atom_id res chain seq x y z
N MET A 1 54.17 -4.61 50.55
CA MET A 1 52.85 -4.35 51.18
C MET A 1 51.85 -4.10 50.07
N ILE A 2 50.91 -5.02 49.88
CA ILE A 2 50.03 -5.12 48.73
C ILE A 2 48.68 -4.51 49.13
N TRP A 3 48.37 -3.30 48.64
CA TRP A 3 47.04 -2.69 48.85
C TRP A 3 46.18 -2.92 47.62
N ARG A 4 45.19 -3.80 47.80
CA ARG A 4 44.15 -4.16 46.83
C ARG A 4 43.18 -2.99 46.68
N ALA A 5 43.14 -2.37 45.51
CA ALA A 5 42.09 -1.42 45.17
C ALA A 5 40.75 -2.16 44.94
N LEU A 6 39.74 -1.77 45.71
CA LEU A 6 38.37 -2.29 45.68
C LEU A 6 37.68 -1.87 44.37
N ARG A 7 37.06 -2.83 43.68
CA ARG A 7 36.20 -2.55 42.51
C ARG A 7 34.87 -1.96 42.98
N PRO A 8 34.29 -0.97 42.27
CA PRO A 8 32.93 -0.52 42.53
C PRO A 8 31.91 -1.56 42.02
N THR A 9 31.09 -2.08 42.93
CA THR A 9 29.93 -2.92 42.62
C THR A 9 28.78 -2.02 42.17
N THR A 10 28.40 -2.08 40.90
CA THR A 10 27.15 -1.48 40.39
C THR A 10 25.99 -2.44 40.67
N ALA A 11 24.99 -1.98 41.43
CA ALA A 11 23.80 -2.75 41.77
C ALA A 11 22.84 -2.92 40.57
N PRO A 12 22.16 -4.08 40.41
CA PRO A 12 21.07 -4.24 39.46
C PRO A 12 19.80 -3.58 40.02
N THR A 13 19.22 -2.62 39.29
CA THR A 13 17.90 -2.08 39.61
C THR A 13 16.86 -3.17 39.43
N ALA A 14 16.16 -3.45 40.54
CA ALA A 14 15.16 -4.50 40.65
C ALA A 14 13.98 -4.30 39.69
N CYS A 15 13.48 -5.44 39.25
CA CYS A 15 12.31 -5.66 38.41
C CYS A 15 11.02 -5.28 39.17
N VAL A 16 10.15 -4.45 38.57
CA VAL A 16 8.78 -4.27 39.05
C VAL A 16 7.83 -4.80 37.98
N ILE A 17 7.31 -6.00 38.24
CA ILE A 17 6.20 -6.63 37.51
C ILE A 17 4.92 -6.35 38.29
N ARG A 18 3.90 -5.78 37.63
CA ARG A 18 2.42 -5.87 37.84
C ARG A 18 1.81 -4.56 37.34
N THR A 19 0.94 -4.53 36.33
CA THR A 19 -0.39 -5.14 36.29
C THR A 19 -0.92 -5.28 34.85
N PRO A 20 -1.70 -6.33 34.50
CA PRO A 20 -2.53 -6.31 33.29
C PRO A 20 -3.90 -5.69 33.61
N ILE A 21 -4.13 -4.43 33.21
CA ILE A 21 -5.51 -3.91 33.17
C ILE A 21 -6.13 -4.36 31.85
N ARG A 22 -6.93 -5.42 31.92
CA ARG A 22 -7.88 -5.78 30.87
C ARG A 22 -9.06 -4.80 30.92
N PHE A 23 -9.07 -3.80 30.06
CA PHE A 23 -10.32 -3.15 29.69
C PHE A 23 -10.99 -3.96 28.58
N VAL A 24 -11.93 -4.82 28.98
CA VAL A 24 -12.88 -5.47 28.07
C VAL A 24 -13.98 -4.44 27.79
N LEU A 25 -13.97 -3.84 26.61
CA LEU A 25 -15.12 -3.09 26.11
C LEU A 25 -16.19 -4.10 25.62
N PRO A 26 -17.47 -3.94 25.99
CA PRO A 26 -18.53 -4.81 25.49
C PRO A 26 -18.71 -4.58 23.99
N ILE A 27 -18.56 -5.66 23.23
CA ILE A 27 -18.88 -5.74 21.81
C ILE A 27 -20.40 -5.59 21.67
N ARG A 28 -20.83 -4.54 20.98
CA ARG A 28 -22.21 -4.39 20.51
C ARG A 28 -22.45 -5.41 19.40
N ALA A 29 -23.08 -6.53 19.75
CA ALA A 29 -23.56 -7.51 18.78
C ALA A 29 -24.62 -6.85 17.88
N GLN A 30 -24.35 -6.80 16.58
CA GLN A 30 -25.37 -6.46 15.59
C GLN A 30 -25.96 -7.78 15.10
N THR A 31 -27.24 -8.02 15.42
CA THR A 31 -28.00 -9.16 14.95
C THR A 31 -28.41 -8.91 13.49
N PHE A 32 -27.82 -9.66 12.57
CA PHE A 32 -28.33 -9.76 11.21
C PHE A 32 -29.54 -10.71 11.22
N SER A 33 -30.71 -10.20 10.85
CA SER A 33 -31.92 -10.98 10.70
C SER A 33 -31.80 -11.90 9.49
N THR A 34 -31.79 -13.21 9.73
CA THR A 34 -31.97 -14.24 8.69
C THR A 34 -33.47 -14.39 8.43
N SER A 35 -33.92 -14.05 7.23
CA SER A 35 -35.27 -14.39 6.76
C SER A 35 -35.22 -15.82 6.21
N THR A 36 -35.85 -16.75 6.93
CA THR A 36 -36.07 -18.14 6.52
C THR A 36 -37.32 -18.22 5.67
N ALA A 37 -37.19 -18.91 4.53
CA ALA A 37 -38.26 -19.28 3.62
C ALA A 37 -38.96 -20.58 4.04
N GLU A 38 -40.26 -20.68 3.71
CA GLU A 38 -41.10 -21.89 3.62
C GLU A 38 -42.31 -21.51 2.74
N THR A 39 -42.97 -22.33 1.90
CA THR A 39 -42.87 -23.74 1.49
C THR A 39 -43.81 -23.99 0.29
N SER A 40 -43.32 -24.66 -0.78
CA SER A 40 -43.93 -25.62 -1.77
C SER A 40 -45.25 -25.36 -2.54
N PRO A 41 -45.66 -26.20 -3.55
CA PRO A 41 -44.93 -27.04 -4.54
C PRO A 41 -45.56 -27.05 -5.99
N SER A 42 -44.90 -27.80 -6.89
CA SER A 42 -45.45 -28.65 -7.98
C SER A 42 -45.34 -28.24 -9.47
N ALA A 43 -44.87 -29.24 -10.23
CA ALA A 43 -45.25 -29.68 -11.58
C ALA A 43 -44.30 -29.43 -12.78
N ASP A 44 -43.65 -30.53 -13.17
CA ASP A 44 -43.56 -31.11 -14.53
C ASP A 44 -42.91 -30.36 -15.73
N THR A 45 -41.86 -30.98 -16.27
CA THR A 45 -41.73 -31.54 -17.65
C THR A 45 -40.34 -31.25 -18.27
N PRO A 46 -39.69 -32.24 -18.93
CA PRO A 46 -38.33 -32.13 -19.46
C PRO A 46 -38.27 -31.75 -20.94
N ALA A 47 -37.21 -31.05 -21.36
CA ALA A 47 -36.72 -31.07 -22.75
C ALA A 47 -35.26 -30.57 -22.82
N ALA A 48 -34.40 -31.36 -23.47
CA ALA A 48 -33.00 -31.06 -23.74
C ALA A 48 -32.84 -30.26 -25.07
N PRO A 49 -31.65 -30.28 -25.69
CA PRO A 49 -30.61 -29.24 -25.73
C PRO A 49 -30.66 -28.38 -27.01
N THR A 50 -29.90 -27.27 -27.11
CA THR A 50 -29.27 -26.81 -28.39
C THR A 50 -28.24 -25.68 -28.20
N LEU A 51 -27.21 -25.81 -29.01
CA LEU A 51 -26.00 -25.04 -29.33
C LEU A 51 -26.17 -23.54 -29.69
N SER A 52 -25.07 -22.81 -29.50
CA SER A 52 -24.53 -21.71 -30.35
C SER A 52 -25.31 -20.40 -30.50
N SER A 53 -24.64 -19.25 -30.31
CA SER A 53 -23.94 -18.56 -31.41
C SER A 53 -23.51 -17.13 -31.03
N SER A 54 -22.46 -16.70 -31.71
CA SER A 54 -21.75 -15.43 -31.66
C SER A 54 -22.59 -14.21 -32.04
N SER A 55 -22.20 -13.03 -31.53
CA SER A 55 -22.10 -11.85 -32.40
C SER A 55 -21.13 -10.81 -31.86
N ALA A 56 -20.08 -10.61 -32.65
CA ALA A 56 -19.21 -9.45 -32.63
C ALA A 56 -20.00 -8.21 -33.10
N SER A 57 -19.68 -7.05 -32.53
CA SER A 57 -20.02 -5.76 -33.13
C SER A 57 -18.88 -4.80 -32.91
N SER A 58 -18.10 -4.70 -33.98
CA SER A 58 -17.04 -3.75 -34.25
C SER A 58 -17.60 -2.35 -34.50
N PHE A 59 -17.03 -1.33 -33.86
CA PHE A 59 -17.16 0.06 -34.29
C PHE A 59 -15.75 0.65 -34.44
N THR A 60 -15.27 0.67 -35.67
CA THR A 60 -14.09 1.41 -36.11
C THR A 60 -14.46 2.88 -36.28
N GLN A 61 -13.85 3.76 -35.48
CA GLN A 61 -13.82 5.20 -35.74
C GLN A 61 -12.37 5.68 -35.70
N SER A 62 -11.82 5.90 -36.89
CA SER A 62 -10.49 6.45 -37.12
C SER A 62 -10.50 7.96 -36.89
N ALA A 63 -9.71 8.46 -35.96
CA ALA A 63 -9.48 9.89 -35.75
C ALA A 63 -7.99 10.24 -36.02
N PRO A 64 -7.69 11.41 -36.62
CA PRO A 64 -6.38 11.76 -37.13
C PRO A 64 -5.35 12.02 -36.01
N SER A 65 -4.13 11.53 -36.21
CA SER A 65 -2.99 11.65 -35.29
C SER A 65 -2.55 13.11 -35.12
N VAL A 66 -2.73 13.63 -33.91
CA VAL A 66 -2.07 14.85 -33.45
C VAL A 66 -0.60 14.51 -33.15
N THR A 67 0.32 15.21 -33.80
CA THR A 67 1.76 15.10 -33.59
C THR A 67 2.10 15.52 -32.17
N SER A 68 2.21 14.55 -31.26
CA SER A 68 2.71 14.78 -29.90
C SER A 68 4.18 15.20 -29.97
N PRO A 69 4.61 16.25 -29.23
CA PRO A 69 6.02 16.64 -29.18
C PRO A 69 6.86 15.46 -28.70
N GLN A 70 7.92 15.13 -29.45
CA GLN A 70 8.87 14.07 -29.12
C GLN A 70 9.52 14.36 -27.77
N GLN A 71 8.97 13.74 -26.73
CA GLN A 71 9.53 13.74 -25.40
C GLN A 71 10.88 13.01 -25.47
N PRO A 72 11.95 13.50 -24.79
CA PRO A 72 13.25 12.85 -24.79
C PRO A 72 13.11 11.37 -24.41
N PRO A 73 13.99 10.49 -24.93
CA PRO A 73 13.89 9.06 -24.72
C PRO A 73 13.88 8.75 -23.22
N LYS A 74 12.71 8.41 -22.69
CA LYS A 74 12.55 7.99 -21.30
C LYS A 74 13.36 6.71 -21.12
N VAL A 75 14.29 6.73 -20.17
CA VAL A 75 14.97 5.52 -19.71
C VAL A 75 13.88 4.52 -19.34
N GLN A 76 13.92 3.33 -19.93
CA GLN A 76 12.90 2.31 -19.67
C GLN A 76 13.21 1.67 -18.31
N LEU A 77 12.76 2.31 -17.24
CA LEU A 77 12.77 1.72 -15.92
C LEU A 77 11.72 0.61 -15.82
N PRO A 78 11.96 -0.43 -15.02
CA PRO A 78 10.99 -1.51 -14.80
C PRO A 78 9.75 -1.05 -14.03
N TYR A 79 9.71 0.19 -13.57
CA TYR A 79 8.60 0.82 -12.86
C TYR A 79 8.41 2.27 -13.32
N PHE A 80 7.22 2.80 -13.11
CA PHE A 80 6.89 4.19 -13.44
C PHE A 80 5.96 4.79 -12.38
N VAL A 81 6.04 6.10 -12.18
CA VAL A 81 5.15 6.83 -11.26
C VAL A 81 4.36 7.87 -12.04
N SER A 82 3.06 7.65 -12.16
CA SER A 82 2.17 8.53 -12.92
C SER A 82 1.80 9.78 -12.10
N LYS A 83 1.83 10.94 -12.75
CA LYS A 83 1.32 12.20 -12.20
C LYS A 83 -0.21 12.18 -12.10
N ASN A 84 -0.76 13.03 -11.24
CA ASN A 84 -2.20 13.21 -11.11
C ASN A 84 -2.77 14.06 -12.27
N ASN A 85 -4.10 14.25 -12.28
CA ASN A 85 -4.77 15.04 -13.33
C ASN A 85 -4.34 16.53 -13.33
N LEU A 86 -3.75 17.01 -12.23
CA LEU A 86 -3.19 18.35 -12.09
C LEU A 86 -1.66 18.34 -12.32
N ASP A 87 -1.11 17.32 -12.98
CA ASP A 87 0.33 17.15 -13.26
C ASP A 87 1.25 17.12 -12.01
N ASN A 88 0.71 16.76 -10.85
CA ASN A 88 1.46 16.65 -9.60
C ASN A 88 1.69 15.19 -9.19
N PHE A 89 2.84 14.90 -8.57
CA PHE A 89 3.09 13.58 -7.99
C PHE A 89 2.16 13.32 -6.80
N SER A 90 1.62 12.11 -6.74
CA SER A 90 0.67 11.69 -5.70
C SER A 90 1.40 11.24 -4.42
N VAL A 91 2.07 12.19 -3.75
CA VAL A 91 2.83 11.97 -2.50
C VAL A 91 2.16 12.70 -1.34
N TYR A 92 1.70 11.94 -0.34
CA TYR A 92 0.89 12.47 0.77
C TYR A 92 1.45 12.08 2.13
N HIS A 93 1.36 12.98 3.10
CA HIS A 93 1.55 12.61 4.50
C HIS A 93 0.32 11.89 5.04
N ARG A 94 0.54 10.84 5.82
CA ARG A 94 -0.50 10.06 6.48
C ARG A 94 -0.05 9.73 7.89
N ASN A 95 -0.98 9.86 8.84
CA ASN A 95 -0.75 9.46 10.21
C ASN A 95 -1.52 8.18 10.49
N LYS A 96 -0.91 7.26 11.24
CA LYS A 96 -1.49 6.00 11.72
C LYS A 96 -1.29 5.89 13.23
N ALA A 97 -1.89 4.88 13.87
CA ALA A 97 -1.75 4.61 15.30
C ALA A 97 -2.01 5.85 16.18
N GLY A 98 -3.14 6.52 15.96
CA GLY A 98 -3.53 7.72 16.72
C GLY A 98 -2.66 8.96 16.52
N GLY A 99 -1.81 9.00 15.47
CA GLY A 99 -0.94 10.15 15.20
C GLY A 99 0.55 9.87 15.38
N ASN A 100 0.90 8.85 16.16
CA ASN A 100 2.28 8.52 16.49
C ASN A 100 3.05 8.00 15.26
N LEU A 101 2.43 7.12 14.47
CA LEU A 101 3.08 6.57 13.29
C LEU A 101 2.89 7.51 12.10
N LYS A 102 3.91 8.32 11.86
CA LYS A 102 4.02 9.18 10.67
C LYS A 102 4.48 8.36 9.46
N VAL A 103 3.77 8.50 8.35
CA VAL A 103 4.03 7.75 7.10
C VAL A 103 3.86 8.71 5.93
N THR A 104 4.65 8.51 4.88
CA THR A 104 4.45 9.13 3.57
C THR A 104 3.95 8.08 2.60
N LEU A 105 2.82 8.37 1.96
CA LEU A 105 2.14 7.49 1.02
C LEU A 105 2.41 7.98 -0.40
N LEU A 106 3.03 7.12 -1.21
CA LEU A 106 3.19 7.30 -2.65
C LEU A 106 2.12 6.47 -3.37
N LYS A 107 1.28 7.13 -4.18
CA LYS A 107 0.25 6.50 -5.01
C LYS A 107 0.65 6.52 -6.49
N ARG A 108 -0.11 5.79 -7.31
CA ARG A 108 0.04 5.75 -8.79
C ARG A 108 1.42 5.24 -9.24
N ALA A 109 1.98 4.29 -8.50
CA ALA A 109 3.17 3.55 -8.92
C ALA A 109 2.74 2.31 -9.73
N GLU A 110 3.44 2.08 -10.83
CA GLU A 110 3.16 1.01 -11.79
C GLU A 110 4.44 0.22 -12.11
N GLY A 111 4.28 -0.99 -12.67
CA GLY A 111 5.39 -1.90 -12.96
C GLY A 111 5.94 -2.62 -11.72
N ASN A 112 7.26 -2.83 -11.67
CA ASN A 112 7.94 -3.54 -10.60
C ASN A 112 8.15 -2.66 -9.36
N LEU A 113 7.20 -2.75 -8.42
CA LEU A 113 7.22 -1.97 -7.18
C LEU A 113 8.35 -2.35 -6.22
N GLN A 114 8.92 -3.55 -6.32
CA GLN A 114 10.05 -3.95 -5.47
C GLN A 114 11.34 -3.24 -5.88
N ALA A 115 11.55 -3.06 -7.19
CA ALA A 115 12.65 -2.25 -7.70
C ALA A 115 12.51 -0.78 -7.25
N LEU A 116 11.31 -0.19 -7.37
CA LEU A 116 11.05 1.17 -6.85
C LEU A 116 11.28 1.27 -5.34
N LYS A 117 10.91 0.24 -4.56
CA LYS A 117 11.21 0.18 -3.13
C LYS A 117 12.72 0.21 -2.87
N HIS A 118 13.50 -0.58 -3.62
CA HIS A 118 14.95 -0.64 -3.48
C HIS A 118 15.58 0.72 -3.77
N ASP A 119 15.18 1.36 -4.85
CA ASP A 119 15.79 2.63 -5.28
C ASP A 119 15.38 3.79 -4.34
N LEU A 120 14.16 3.78 -3.81
CA LEU A 120 13.75 4.70 -2.74
C LEU A 120 14.54 4.47 -1.45
N LYS A 121 14.82 3.21 -1.11
CA LYS A 121 15.62 2.87 0.07
C LYS A 121 17.03 3.43 -0.06
N GLU A 122 17.65 3.25 -1.22
CA GLU A 122 18.99 3.74 -1.52
C GLU A 122 19.04 5.27 -1.53
N ALA A 123 18.12 5.93 -2.24
CA ALA A 123 18.07 7.37 -2.36
C ALA A 123 17.85 8.09 -1.01
N LEU A 124 17.02 7.53 -0.12
CA LEU A 124 16.70 8.12 1.19
C LEU A 124 17.54 7.53 2.35
N GLN A 125 18.47 6.61 2.04
CA GLN A 125 19.32 5.90 3.01
C GLN A 125 18.51 5.25 4.15
N LEU A 126 17.41 4.60 3.80
CA LEU A 126 16.49 3.97 4.74
C LEU A 126 16.80 2.48 4.95
N ARG A 127 16.20 1.90 6.00
CA ARG A 127 16.20 0.45 6.19
C ARG A 127 15.06 -0.22 5.43
N ASP A 128 15.20 -1.50 5.12
CA ASP A 128 14.19 -2.27 4.39
C ASP A 128 12.83 -2.35 5.10
N SER A 129 12.83 -2.22 6.42
CA SER A 129 11.63 -2.22 7.27
C SER A 129 10.88 -0.88 7.27
N ASP A 130 11.55 0.20 6.86
CA ASP A 130 10.97 1.54 6.83
C ASP A 130 10.21 1.82 5.51
N VAL A 131 10.40 0.99 4.48
CA VAL A 131 9.66 1.04 3.20
C VAL A 131 8.84 -0.23 3.00
N SER A 132 7.52 -0.07 2.87
CA SER A 132 6.58 -1.16 2.67
C SER A 132 5.78 -0.96 1.38
N VAL A 133 5.55 -2.05 0.66
CA VAL A 133 4.76 -2.07 -0.58
C VAL A 133 3.44 -2.77 -0.31
N ASN A 134 2.34 -2.14 -0.70
CA ASN A 134 1.05 -2.80 -0.72
C ASN A 134 0.79 -3.31 -2.16
N SER A 135 0.91 -4.62 -2.38
CA SER A 135 0.78 -5.22 -3.71
C SER A 135 -0.63 -5.10 -4.31
N VAL A 136 -1.67 -5.06 -3.46
CA VAL A 136 -3.07 -4.98 -3.91
C VAL A 136 -3.40 -3.60 -4.44
N THR A 137 -3.04 -2.55 -3.69
CA THR A 137 -3.33 -1.15 -4.06
C THR A 137 -2.20 -0.49 -4.83
N LYS A 138 -1.05 -1.16 -4.96
CA LYS A 138 0.18 -0.66 -5.57
C LYS A 138 0.69 0.65 -4.96
N HIS A 139 0.42 0.86 -3.68
CA HIS A 139 0.92 2.02 -2.94
C HIS A 139 2.22 1.68 -2.21
N ILE A 140 3.12 2.64 -2.15
CA ILE A 140 4.34 2.56 -1.33
C ILE A 140 4.15 3.40 -0.07
N MET A 141 4.45 2.80 1.07
CA MET A 141 4.42 3.43 2.38
C MET A 141 5.85 3.58 2.87
N VAL A 142 6.29 4.82 3.08
CA VAL A 142 7.60 5.16 3.63
C VAL A 142 7.39 5.69 5.04
N ARG A 143 8.16 5.21 6.02
CA ARG A 143 8.08 5.68 7.41
C ARG A 143 8.61 7.12 7.53
N GLY A 144 7.94 7.92 8.36
CA GLY A 144 8.23 9.34 8.55
C GLY A 144 7.49 10.26 7.57
N HIS A 145 7.56 11.57 7.83
CA HIS A 145 7.10 12.62 6.91
C HIS A 145 8.29 13.03 6.05
N ARG A 146 8.36 12.49 4.83
CA ARG A 146 9.49 12.63 3.90
C ARG A 146 9.01 12.98 2.48
N ARG A 147 7.90 13.72 2.39
CA ARG A 147 7.29 14.09 1.10
C ARG A 147 8.28 14.81 0.18
N ASP A 148 9.03 15.75 0.72
CA ASP A 148 9.92 16.61 -0.09
C ASP A 148 11.12 15.82 -0.64
N GLU A 149 11.71 14.93 0.16
CA GLU A 149 12.76 13.99 -0.28
C GLU A 149 12.28 13.11 -1.44
N ILE A 150 11.08 12.53 -1.31
CA ILE A 150 10.50 11.66 -2.34
C ILE A 150 10.18 12.47 -3.61
N LEU A 151 9.63 13.69 -3.47
CA LEU A 151 9.37 14.56 -4.62
C LEU A 151 10.67 14.93 -5.34
N HIS A 152 11.73 15.23 -4.60
CA HIS A 152 13.04 15.53 -5.18
C HIS A 152 13.61 14.33 -5.95
N PHE A 153 13.53 13.13 -5.36
CA PHE A 153 13.91 11.89 -6.04
C PHE A 153 13.14 11.69 -7.35
N LEU A 154 11.80 11.80 -7.33
CA LEU A 154 10.98 11.57 -8.53
C LEU A 154 11.28 12.59 -9.65
N ARG A 155 11.55 13.85 -9.30
CA ARG A 155 11.97 14.87 -10.27
C ARG A 155 13.34 14.57 -10.87
N THR A 156 14.28 14.13 -10.03
CA THR A 156 15.65 13.78 -10.46
C THR A 156 15.65 12.59 -11.43
N MET A 157 14.76 11.63 -11.20
CA MET A 157 14.56 10.48 -12.09
C MET A 157 13.85 10.81 -13.41
N GLY A 158 13.23 12.00 -13.52
CA GLY A 158 12.56 12.45 -14.75
C GLY A 158 11.19 11.82 -15.02
N PHE A 159 10.42 11.50 -13.96
CA PHE A 159 9.06 10.94 -14.07
C PHE A 159 7.99 11.96 -14.49
#